data_AF-A0A534RFS5-F1
#
_entry.id   AF-A0A534RFS5-F1
#
_cell.length_a   1.000
_cell.length_b   1.000
_cell.length_c   1.000
_cell.angle_alpha   90.00
_cell.angle_beta   90.00
_cell.angle_gamma   90.00
#
_symmetry.space_group_name_H-M   'P 1'
#
loop_
_entity.id
_entity.type
_entity.pdbx_description
1 polymer ?
#
loop_
_entity_poly.entity_id
_entity_poly.type
_entity_poly.pdbx_seq_one_letter_code
_entity_poly.pdbx_strand_id
1 'polypeptide(L)'
;MYFDIYESDTASRNGMNGIYVYHEATPLPPLEDLTYKASFVRESNSKSSGLTEAYGWYVTPAYKLSTLPWQPQISYRYAAFTGGGTRAFDSLFTGLSDWGSWFQGELLG
;
A
#
# COMPACT_ATOMS: atom_id res chain seq x y z
N MET A 1 -7.83 0.85 -8.69
CA MET A 1 -8.85 -0.17 -8.40
C MET A 1 -9.86 0.40 -7.43
N TYR A 2 -11.14 0.13 -7.64
CA TYR A 2 -12.21 0.44 -6.70
C TYR A 2 -12.78 -0.86 -6.16
N PHE A 3 -13.20 -0.86 -4.89
CA PHE A 3 -13.84 -2.00 -4.26
C PHE A 3 -14.99 -1.56 -3.36
N ASP A 4 -15.99 -2.42 -3.25
CA ASP A 4 -17.17 -2.25 -2.42
C ASP A 4 -17.47 -3.58 -1.70
N ILE A 5 -17.64 -3.51 -0.39
CA ILE A 5 -18.00 -4.64 0.48
C ILE A 5 -19.45 -4.41 0.94
N TYR A 6 -20.38 -5.10 0.29
CA TYR A 6 -21.80 -4.99 0.59
C TYR A 6 -22.18 -5.50 1.99
N GLU A 7 -21.58 -6.62 2.40
CA GLU A 7 -21.83 -7.31 3.66
C GLU A 7 -20.55 -7.97 4.18
N SER A 8 -20.39 -7.97 5.51
CA SER A 8 -19.26 -8.59 6.20
C SER A 8 -19.61 -8.84 7.68
N ASP A 9 -19.17 -9.97 8.23
CA ASP A 9 -19.30 -10.28 9.66
C ASP A 9 -18.41 -9.37 10.53
N THR A 10 -17.35 -8.81 9.94
CA THR A 10 -16.54 -7.77 10.59
C THR A 10 -17.26 -6.42 10.47
N ALA A 11 -17.62 -5.83 11.62
CA ALA A 11 -18.35 -4.57 11.67
C ALA A 11 -17.66 -3.47 10.84
N SER A 12 -16.36 -3.23 11.02
CA SER A 12 -15.58 -2.20 10.30
C SER A 12 -15.68 -2.30 8.77
N ARG A 13 -15.90 -3.50 8.23
CA ARG A 13 -15.94 -3.80 6.79
C ARG A 13 -17.34 -3.85 6.19
N ASN A 14 -18.38 -4.01 7.01
CA ASN A 14 -19.75 -4.11 6.50
C ASN A 14 -20.20 -2.79 5.88
N GLY A 15 -20.43 -2.73 4.56
CA GLY A 15 -20.78 -1.50 3.85
C GLY A 15 -19.58 -0.59 3.55
N MET A 16 -18.36 -1.13 3.58
CA MET A 16 -17.14 -0.39 3.28
C MET A 16 -16.95 -0.21 1.77
N ASN A 17 -16.54 0.98 1.37
CA ASN A 17 -16.02 1.25 0.03
C ASN A 17 -14.58 1.76 0.13
N GLY A 18 -13.81 1.54 -0.93
CA GLY A 18 -12.47 2.09 -0.99
C GLY A 18 -11.86 2.18 -2.38
N ILE A 19 -10.78 2.95 -2.43
CA ILE A 19 -9.99 3.18 -3.64
C ILE A 19 -8.56 2.78 -3.34
N TYR A 20 -7.99 1.99 -4.24
CA TYR A 20 -6.61 1.55 -4.24
C TYR A 20 -5.88 2.07 -5.48
N VAL A 21 -4.73 2.70 -5.29
CA VAL A 21 -3.85 3.16 -6.35
C VAL A 21 -2.46 2.58 -6.13
N TYR A 22 -1.86 2.06 -7.20
CA TYR A 22 -0.48 1.62 -7.25
C TYR A 22 0.24 2.28 -8.41
N HIS A 23 1.50 2.62 -8.20
CA HIS A 23 2.35 3.14 -9.25
C HIS A 23 3.81 2.71 -9.04
N GLU A 24 4.47 2.37 -10.14
CA GLU A 24 5.88 2.02 -10.18
C GLU A 24 6.51 2.67 -11.41
N ALA A 25 7.66 3.32 -11.25
CA ALA A 25 8.34 3.97 -12.35
C ALA A 25 9.83 4.21 -12.07
N THR A 26 10.56 4.49 -13.15
CA THR A 26 11.89 5.12 -13.18
C THR A 26 11.70 6.58 -13.57
N PRO A 27 11.51 7.51 -12.60
CA PRO A 27 10.97 8.83 -12.88
C PRO A 27 11.94 9.78 -13.58
N LEU A 28 13.24 9.48 -13.53
CA LEU A 28 14.30 10.39 -13.93
C LEU A 28 15.18 9.74 -14.99
N PRO A 29 15.10 10.17 -16.26
CA PRO A 29 15.96 9.63 -17.32
C PRO A 29 17.47 9.70 -17.03
N PRO A 30 18.01 10.74 -16.36
CA PRO A 30 19.43 10.77 -15.98
C PRO A 30 19.80 9.79 -14.85
N LEU A 31 18.82 9.21 -14.16
CA LEU A 31 19.00 8.26 -13.06
C LEU A 31 18.22 6.98 -13.37
N GLU A 32 18.61 6.30 -14.43
CA GLU A 32 17.98 5.07 -14.91
C GLU A 32 17.97 3.93 -13.86
N ASP A 33 18.94 3.96 -12.95
CA ASP A 33 19.07 3.04 -11.83
C ASP A 33 18.13 3.34 -10.66
N LEU A 34 17.50 4.52 -10.63
CA LEU A 34 16.55 4.92 -9.59
C LEU A 34 15.13 4.55 -10.00
N THR A 35 14.54 3.62 -9.25
CA THR A 35 13.13 3.25 -9.35
C THR A 35 12.38 3.66 -8.08
N TYR A 36 11.06 3.80 -8.17
CA TYR A 36 10.21 3.83 -6.99
C TYR A 36 8.95 3.01 -7.20
N LYS A 37 8.43 2.50 -6.09
CA LYS A 37 7.08 1.94 -5.97
C LYS A 37 6.30 2.76 -4.97
N ALA A 38 5.03 3.02 -5.22
CA ALA A 38 4.14 3.69 -4.29
C ALA A 38 2.74 3.10 -4.35
N SER A 39 2.07 3.04 -3.21
CA SER A 39 0.64 2.73 -3.16
C SER A 39 -0.08 3.62 -2.17
N PHE A 40 -1.37 3.82 -2.43
CA PHE A 40 -2.27 4.56 -1.58
C PHE A 40 -3.64 3.89 -1.55
N VAL A 41 -4.20 3.79 -0.36
CA VAL A 41 -5.51 3.21 -0.09
C VAL A 41 -6.32 4.19 0.73
N ARG A 42 -7.59 4.36 0.36
CA ARG A 42 -8.58 5.10 1.14
C ARG A 42 -9.80 4.24 1.33
N GLU A 43 -10.28 4.20 2.57
CA GLU A 43 -11.42 3.41 3.01
C GLU A 43 -12.42 4.33 3.69
N SER A 44 -13.70 4.10 3.42
CA SER A 44 -14.79 4.75 4.14
C SER A 44 -15.93 3.77 4.31
N ASN A 45 -16.65 3.86 5.42
CA ASN A 45 -17.81 3.01 5.66
C ASN A 45 -19.10 3.84 5.65
N SER A 46 -20.09 3.32 4.92
CA SER A 46 -21.40 3.94 4.75
C SER A 46 -22.45 3.43 5.75
N LYS A 47 -22.16 2.33 6.45
CA LYS A 47 -23.02 1.72 7.47
C LYS A 47 -22.42 1.96 8.86
N SER A 48 -23.27 1.88 9.88
CA SER A 48 -23.06 2.32 11.27
C SER A 48 -21.89 1.68 12.07
N SER A 49 -20.93 1.03 11.40
CA SER A 49 -19.78 0.31 11.94
C SER A 49 -18.75 1.17 12.67
N GLY A 50 -18.85 2.49 12.54
CA GLY A 50 -17.96 3.44 13.20
C GLY A 50 -16.72 3.79 12.38
N LEU A 51 -16.41 3.17 11.25
CA LEU A 51 -15.29 3.63 10.41
C LEU A 51 -15.72 4.86 9.58
N THR A 52 -15.19 6.04 9.92
CA THR A 52 -15.48 7.29 9.21
C THR A 52 -14.66 7.39 7.92
N GLU A 53 -13.35 7.39 8.07
CA GLU A 53 -12.39 7.46 6.97
C GLU A 53 -11.03 6.97 7.47
N ALA A 54 -10.41 6.08 6.70
CA ALA A 54 -9.06 5.60 6.97
C ALA A 54 -8.23 5.61 5.67
N TYR A 55 -6.93 5.77 5.81
CA TYR A 55 -6.02 5.66 4.68
C TYR A 55 -4.69 5.01 5.07
N GLY A 56 -4.08 4.36 4.11
CA GLY A 56 -2.79 3.70 4.22
C GLY A 56 -1.98 3.93 2.97
N TRP A 57 -0.69 4.17 3.10
CA TRP A 57 0.19 4.37 1.95
C TRP A 57 1.61 3.92 2.23
N TYR A 58 2.32 3.62 1.16
CA TYR A 58 3.76 3.41 1.22
C TYR A 58 4.47 3.98 0.00
N VAL A 59 5.76 4.24 0.17
CA VAL A 59 6.69 4.54 -0.92
C VAL A 59 7.98 3.74 -0.73
N THR A 60 8.59 3.32 -1.83
CA THR A 60 9.82 2.55 -1.83
C THR A 60 10.73 3.04 -2.95
N PRO A 61 11.62 4.00 -2.69
CA PRO A 61 12.76 4.24 -3.57
C PRO A 61 13.70 3.02 -3.57
N ALA A 62 14.23 2.71 -4.74
CA ALA A 62 15.25 1.69 -4.93
C ALA A 62 16.30 2.18 -5.93
N TYR A 63 17.57 1.91 -5.63
CA TYR A 63 18.70 2.27 -6.47
C TYR A 63 19.52 1.04 -6.80
N LYS A 64 19.67 0.76 -8.09
CA LYS A 64 20.49 -0.33 -8.60
C LYS A 64 21.91 0.16 -8.85
N LEU A 65 22.93 -0.60 -8.45
CA LEU A 65 24.33 -0.26 -8.71
C LEU A 65 24.78 -1.01 -9.96
N SER A 66 24.22 -0.64 -11.12
CA SER A 66 24.36 -1.37 -12.40
C SER A 66 25.82 -1.53 -12.88
N THR A 67 26.70 -0.65 -12.45
CA THR A 67 28.13 -0.65 -12.81
C THR A 67 28.97 -1.66 -12.03
N LEU A 68 28.44 -2.24 -10.95
CA LEU A 68 29.15 -3.25 -10.16
C LEU A 68 28.94 -4.65 -10.74
N PRO A 69 29.91 -5.59 -10.61
CA PRO A 69 29.87 -6.91 -11.27
C PRO A 69 28.66 -7.82 -10.95
N TRP A 70 27.92 -7.50 -9.91
CA TRP A 70 26.81 -8.23 -9.31
C TRP A 70 25.54 -7.37 -9.18
N GLN A 71 25.60 -6.13 -9.65
CA GLN A 71 24.49 -5.18 -9.76
C GLN A 71 23.57 -5.14 -8.52
N PRO A 72 24.13 -4.95 -7.30
CA PRO A 72 23.33 -4.98 -6.09
C PRO A 72 22.31 -3.84 -6.10
N GLN A 73 21.14 -4.07 -5.50
CA GLN A 73 20.09 -3.08 -5.36
C GLN A 73 19.89 -2.75 -3.89
N ILE A 74 19.78 -1.46 -3.59
CA ILE A 74 19.45 -0.95 -2.26
C ILE A 74 18.07 -0.31 -2.35
N SER A 75 17.21 -0.59 -1.39
CA SER A 75 15.86 -0.02 -1.34
C SER A 75 15.46 0.27 0.09
N TYR A 76 14.58 1.25 0.27
CA TYR A 76 14.02 1.60 1.58
C TYR A 76 12.52 1.83 1.45
N ARG A 77 11.71 1.16 2.28
CA ARG A 77 10.26 1.32 2.30
C ARG A 77 9.84 2.14 3.51
N TYR A 78 9.08 3.20 3.25
CA TYR A 78 8.35 3.95 4.27
C TYR A 78 6.86 3.73 4.08
N ALA A 79 6.15 3.42 5.17
CA ALA A 79 4.71 3.19 5.17
C ALA A 79 4.05 3.92 6.35
N ALA A 80 2.84 4.42 6.13
CA ALA A 80 2.06 5.11 7.15
C ALA A 80 0.57 4.79 7.03
N PHE A 81 -0.09 4.68 8.18
CA PHE A 81 -1.48 4.28 8.31
C PHE A 81 -2.21 5.20 9.28
N THR A 82 -3.48 5.48 9.00
CA THR A 82 -4.36 6.07 10.02
C THR A 82 -4.65 5.02 11.09
N GLY A 83 -4.39 5.40 12.35
CA GLY A 83 -4.67 4.56 13.50
C GLY A 83 -5.70 5.20 14.43
N GLY A 84 -6.41 4.34 15.18
CA GLY A 84 -7.22 4.73 16.33
C GLY A 84 -8.71 4.93 16.05
N GLY A 85 -9.53 4.46 17.01
CA GLY A 85 -10.97 4.68 17.07
C GLY A 85 -11.69 4.41 15.74
N THR A 86 -12.41 5.42 15.27
CA THR A 86 -13.24 5.40 14.05
C THR A 86 -12.43 5.59 12.75
N ARG A 87 -11.09 5.52 12.81
CA ARG A 87 -10.17 5.74 11.67
C ARG A 87 -9.08 4.67 11.57
N ALA A 88 -9.24 3.55 12.27
CA ALA A 88 -8.31 2.43 12.19
C ALA A 88 -8.33 1.85 10.77
N PHE A 89 -7.20 1.94 10.07
CA PHE A 89 -7.02 1.38 8.74
C PHE A 89 -7.17 -0.15 8.76
N ASP A 90 -7.88 -0.70 7.77
CA ASP A 90 -8.14 -2.13 7.67
C ASP A 90 -7.36 -2.75 6.49
N SER A 91 -6.55 -3.77 6.76
CA SER A 91 -5.75 -4.42 5.72
C SER A 91 -6.61 -5.34 4.85
N LEU A 92 -7.14 -4.84 3.74
CA LEU A 92 -7.98 -5.63 2.82
C LEU A 92 -7.23 -6.19 1.59
N PHE A 93 -6.18 -5.50 1.12
CA PHE A 93 -5.47 -5.85 -0.10
C PHE A 93 -3.96 -6.02 0.14
N THR A 94 -3.56 -7.23 0.51
CA THR A 94 -2.15 -7.65 0.60
C THR A 94 -1.68 -8.12 -0.78
N GLY A 95 -1.63 -7.20 -1.74
CA GLY A 95 -1.71 -7.55 -3.16
C GLY A 95 -0.44 -7.48 -4.00
N LEU A 96 0.74 -7.16 -3.45
CA LEU A 96 1.96 -7.03 -4.28
C LEU A 96 3.14 -7.79 -3.65
N SER A 97 3.55 -8.86 -4.34
CA SER A 97 4.77 -9.61 -4.00
C SER A 97 6.00 -8.76 -4.31
N ASP A 98 6.97 -8.71 -3.41
CA ASP A 98 8.16 -7.87 -3.58
C ASP A 98 9.46 -8.70 -3.54
N TRP A 99 9.68 -9.51 -2.49
CA TRP A 99 10.90 -10.32 -2.29
C TRP A 99 10.55 -11.81 -2.26
N GLY A 100 10.27 -12.38 -3.44
CA GLY A 100 9.79 -13.76 -3.58
C GLY A 100 8.28 -13.89 -3.36
N SER A 101 7.80 -15.09 -3.02
CA SER A 101 6.39 -15.39 -2.75
C SER A 101 5.88 -14.85 -1.40
N TRP A 102 6.67 -14.02 -0.71
CA TRP A 102 6.34 -13.41 0.58
C TRP A 102 5.97 -11.94 0.40
N PHE A 103 4.80 -11.55 0.94
CA PHE A 103 4.31 -10.18 0.91
C PHE A 103 5.01 -9.35 2.00
N GLN A 104 6.17 -8.74 1.70
CA GLN A 104 6.71 -7.69 2.57
C GLN A 104 5.92 -6.39 2.35
N GLY A 105 4.89 -6.19 3.15
CA GLY A 105 3.91 -5.13 2.92
C GLY A 105 2.47 -5.57 3.20
N GLU A 106 2.29 -6.63 3.98
CA GLU A 106 1.30 -6.62 5.04
C GLU A 106 1.10 -5.17 5.54
N LEU A 107 0.02 -4.51 5.12
CA LEU A 107 -0.41 -3.28 5.76
C LEU A 107 -1.03 -3.68 7.11
N LEU A 108 -0.28 -4.40 7.95
CA LEU A 108 -0.77 -4.86 9.25
C LEU A 108 -0.71 -3.67 10.21
N GLY A 109 -1.89 -3.11 10.46
CA GLY A 109 -2.20 -2.35 11.66
C GLY A 109 -2.82 -3.26 12.71
#